data_AF-A0A1Z9SL70-F1
#
_entry.id   AF-A0A1Z9SL70-F1
#
_cell.length_a   1.000
_cell.length_b   1.000
_cell.length_c   1.000
_cell.angle_alpha   90.00
_cell.angle_beta   90.00
_cell.angle_gamma   90.00
#
_symmetry.space_group_name_H-M   'P 1'
#
loop_
_entity.id
_entity.type
_entity.pdbx_description
1 polymer ?
#
loop_
_entity_poly.entity_id
_entity_poly.type
_entity_poly.pdbx_seq_one_letter_code
_entity_poly.pdbx_strand_id
1 'polypeptide(L)'
;MPIGKAGEGKTRIEVLGLKLLIDGDKVGIVNAVFDSIAQKAGLDFDQVIEKVLVPASQPTKQLMYIPALILFVPIAMLRCHRERVAVAA
;
A
#
# COMPACT_ATOMS: atom_id res chain seq x y z
N MET A 1 5.78 -6.43 7.63
CA MET A 1 6.19 -6.98 8.93
C MET A 1 5.50 -8.33 9.12
N PRO A 2 6.19 -9.39 9.56
CA PRO A 2 5.54 -10.68 9.82
C PRO A 2 4.67 -10.60 11.08
N ILE A 3 3.40 -11.02 10.99
CA ILE A 3 2.38 -10.85 12.05
C ILE A 3 2.23 -12.11 12.92
N GLY A 4 3.31 -12.87 13.15
CA GLY A 4 3.24 -14.13 13.91
C GLY A 4 2.36 -15.22 13.25
N LYS A 5 2.09 -16.31 13.98
CA LYS A 5 1.27 -17.44 13.49
C LYS A 5 -0.22 -17.09 13.45
N ALA A 6 -0.94 -17.67 12.49
CA ALA A 6 -2.39 -17.60 12.44
C ALA A 6 -3.01 -18.28 13.68
N GLY A 7 -3.93 -17.58 14.32
CA GLY A 7 -4.72 -18.02 15.49
C GLY A 7 -6.06 -17.29 15.49
N GLU A 8 -6.81 -17.35 16.59
CA GLU A 8 -8.09 -16.63 16.71
C GLU A 8 -7.94 -15.13 16.39
N GLY A 9 -8.93 -14.58 15.68
CA GLY A 9 -8.87 -13.21 15.16
C GLY A 9 -8.67 -12.16 16.25
N LYS A 10 -9.32 -12.34 17.41
CA LYS A 10 -9.20 -11.42 18.56
C LYS A 10 -7.78 -11.40 19.12
N THR A 11 -7.19 -12.57 19.35
CA THR A 11 -5.82 -12.72 19.84
C THR A 11 -4.80 -12.09 18.89
N ARG A 12 -5.02 -12.18 17.57
CA ARG A 12 -4.15 -11.53 16.57
C ARG A 12 -4.19 -10.00 16.65
N ILE A 13 -5.37 -9.42 16.90
CA ILE A 13 -5.55 -7.97 17.01
C ILE A 13 -4.91 -7.47 18.32
N GLU A 14 -5.05 -8.22 19.41
CA GLU A 14 -4.40 -7.90 20.68
C GLU A 14 -2.87 -7.99 20.59
N VAL A 15 -2.32 -9.01 19.92
CA VAL A 15 -0.87 -9.15 19.68
C VAL A 15 -0.30 -8.01 18.83
N LEU A 16 -1.11 -7.46 17.92
CA LEU A 16 -0.74 -6.27 17.15
C LEU A 16 -0.70 -4.99 18.01
N GLY A 17 -1.24 -5.04 19.22
CA GLY A 17 -1.39 -3.89 20.11
C GLY A 17 -2.60 -3.04 19.76
N LEU A 18 -3.61 -3.58 19.07
CA LEU A 18 -4.83 -2.86 18.74
C LEU A 18 -5.95 -3.22 19.71
N LYS A 19 -6.70 -2.20 20.15
CA LYS A 19 -8.03 -2.36 20.74
C LYS A 19 -9.05 -1.76 19.80
N LEU A 20 -10.02 -2.57 19.39
CA LEU A 20 -11.08 -2.16 18.48
C LEU A 20 -12.41 -2.05 19.22
N LEU A 21 -13.24 -1.13 18.76
CA LEU A 21 -14.65 -1.02 19.14
C LEU A 21 -15.49 -1.21 17.89
N ILE A 22 -16.40 -2.18 17.98
CA ILE A 22 -17.33 -2.53 16.92
C ILE A 22 -18.65 -1.89 17.31
N ASP A 23 -19.04 -0.85 16.58
CA ASP A 23 -20.32 -0.16 16.72
C ASP A 23 -21.13 -0.36 15.44
N GLY A 24 -21.93 -1.43 15.43
CA GLY A 24 -22.66 -1.88 14.24
C GLY A 24 -21.72 -2.18 13.07
N ASP A 25 -21.84 -1.39 12.00
CA ASP A 25 -21.02 -1.51 10.79
C ASP A 25 -19.66 -0.78 10.88
N LYS A 26 -19.41 -0.02 11.95
CA LYS A 26 -18.17 0.73 12.12
C LYS A 26 -17.23 -0.02 13.05
N VAL A 27 -15.98 -0.15 12.61
CA VAL A 27 -14.90 -0.69 13.44
C VAL A 27 -13.90 0.43 13.70
N GLY A 28 -13.95 1.00 14.90
CA GLY A 28 -13.05 2.07 15.35
C GLY A 28 -11.86 1.53 16.15
N ILE A 29 -10.73 2.23 16.07
CA ILE A 29 -9.55 1.98 16.91
C ILE A 29 -9.66 2.79 18.19
N VAL A 30 -9.78 2.09 19.33
CA VAL A 30 -9.87 2.70 20.67
C VAL A 30 -8.50 2.85 21.31
N ASN A 31 -7.51 2.06 20.90
CA ASN A 31 -6.15 2.25 21.36
C ASN A 31 -5.16 1.53 20.43
N ALA A 32 -4.03 2.18 20.17
CA ALA A 32 -2.82 1.55 19.67
C ALA A 32 -1.78 1.54 20.81
N VAL A 33 -1.45 0.36 21.33
CA VAL A 33 -0.51 0.20 22.45
C VAL A 33 0.84 0.82 22.09
N PHE A 34 1.46 1.50 23.04
CA PHE A 34 2.75 2.16 22.84
C PHE A 34 3.84 1.17 22.41
N ASP A 35 4.66 1.55 21.43
CA ASP A 35 5.74 0.76 20.82
C ASP A 35 5.28 -0.55 20.12
N SER A 36 3.97 -0.69 19.89
CA SER A 36 3.39 -1.86 19.21
C SER A 36 3.64 -1.86 17.70
N ILE A 37 3.41 -3.02 17.09
CA ILE A 37 3.46 -3.19 15.63
C ILE A 37 2.42 -2.29 14.96
N ALA A 38 1.24 -2.13 15.56
CA ALA A 38 0.18 -1.28 15.05
C ALA A 38 0.55 0.22 15.08
N GLN A 39 1.14 0.71 16.17
CA GLN A 39 1.59 2.10 16.24
C GLN A 39 2.72 2.36 15.23
N LYS A 40 3.66 1.42 15.06
CA LYS A 40 4.73 1.49 14.04
C LYS A 40 4.20 1.46 12.61
N ALA A 41 3.01 0.89 12.39
CA ALA A 41 2.31 0.92 11.12
C ALA A 41 1.55 2.24 10.87
N GLY A 42 1.57 3.18 11.82
CA GLY A 42 0.89 4.47 11.74
C GLY A 42 -0.59 4.43 12.10
N LEU A 43 -1.04 3.35 12.77
CA LEU A 43 -2.40 3.28 13.31
C LEU A 43 -2.48 4.09 14.60
N ASP A 44 -3.55 4.86 14.74
CA ASP A 44 -3.77 5.76 15.87
C ASP A 44 -5.19 5.64 16.43
N PHE A 45 -5.38 6.20 17.61
CA PHE A 45 -6.67 6.39 18.25
C PHE A 45 -7.65 7.16 17.34
N ASP A 46 -8.94 6.86 17.46
CA ASP A 46 -10.05 7.45 16.70
C ASP A 46 -10.05 7.19 15.18
N GLN A 47 -9.16 6.35 14.67
CA GLN A 47 -9.22 5.92 13.28
C GLN A 47 -10.32 4.87 13.06
N VAL A 48 -11.02 4.99 11.93
CA VAL A 48 -12.04 4.03 11.50
C VAL A 48 -11.47 3.11 10.43
N ILE A 49 -11.63 1.80 10.62
CA ILE A 49 -11.22 0.79 9.65
C ILE A 49 -12.26 0.75 8.53
N GLU A 50 -11.97 1.38 7.40
CA GLU A 50 -12.87 1.38 6.25
C GLU A 50 -12.81 0.07 5.44
N LYS A 51 -11.60 -0.50 5.29
CA LYS A 51 -11.37 -1.65 4.41
C LYS A 51 -10.34 -2.59 5.01
N VAL A 52 -10.62 -3.89 4.92
CA VAL A 52 -9.69 -4.96 5.26
C VAL A 52 -9.25 -5.65 3.98
N LEU A 53 -7.97 -5.55 3.65
CA LEU A 53 -7.41 -6.19 2.45
C LEU A 53 -7.12 -7.66 2.73
N VAL A 54 -7.71 -8.53 1.93
CA VAL A 54 -7.39 -9.97 1.92
C VAL A 54 -6.43 -10.27 0.77
N PRO A 55 -5.63 -11.35 0.87
CA PRO A 55 -4.82 -11.80 -0.25
C PRO A 55 -5.70 -12.02 -1.48
N ALA A 56 -5.47 -11.22 -2.51
CA ALA A 56 -6.17 -11.30 -3.78
C ALA A 56 -5.16 -11.49 -4.91
N SER A 57 -5.56 -12.23 -5.95
CA SER A 57 -4.77 -12.32 -7.18
C SER A 57 -4.81 -10.97 -7.87
N GLN A 58 -3.72 -10.22 -7.80
CA GLN A 58 -3.54 -8.97 -8.55
C GLN A 58 -2.59 -9.24 -9.72
N PRO A 59 -2.86 -8.67 -10.91
CA PRO A 59 -1.90 -8.70 -12.00
C PRO A 59 -0.55 -8.10 -11.56
N THR A 60 0.54 -8.56 -12.17
CA THR A 60 1.88 -8.07 -11.86
C THR A 60 1.95 -6.55 -12.04
N LYS A 61 2.48 -5.83 -11.04
CA LYS A 61 2.62 -4.36 -11.05
C LYS A 61 3.32 -3.82 -12.31
N GLN A 62 4.14 -4.65 -12.95
CA GLN A 62 4.85 -4.30 -14.18
C GLN A 62 3.93 -3.92 -15.34
N LEU A 63 2.71 -4.46 -15.38
CA LEU A 63 1.73 -4.12 -16.41
C LEU A 63 1.34 -2.63 -16.38
N MET A 64 1.47 -1.96 -15.24
CA MET A 64 1.24 -0.51 -15.10
C MET A 64 2.24 0.33 -15.92
N TYR A 65 3.44 -0.19 -16.22
CA TYR A 65 4.44 0.53 -16.99
C TYR A 65 4.19 0.50 -18.50
N ILE A 66 3.42 -0.47 -19.00
CA ILE A 66 3.16 -0.60 -20.44
C ILE A 66 2.50 0.67 -21.01
N PRO A 67 1.40 1.19 -20.43
CA PRO A 67 0.81 2.45 -20.90
C PRO A 67 1.77 3.64 -20.80
N ALA A 68 2.56 3.73 -19.73
CA ALA A 68 3.52 4.81 -19.53
C ALA A 68 4.63 4.80 -20.60
N LEU A 69 5.16 3.61 -20.93
CA LEU A 69 6.18 3.45 -21.96
C LEU A 69 5.65 3.71 -23.37
N ILE A 70 4.41 3.31 -23.66
CA ILE A 70 3.75 3.61 -24.95
C ILE A 70 3.70 5.12 -25.21
N LEU A 71 3.43 5.92 -24.17
CA LEU A 71 3.45 7.37 -24.29
C LEU A 71 4.88 7.95 -24.34
N PHE A 72 5.80 7.40 -23.55
CA PHE A 72 7.15 7.94 -23.39
C PHE A 72 8.06 7.66 -24.60
N VAL A 73 8.02 6.44 -25.16
CA VAL A 73 8.93 5.99 -26.23
C VAL A 73 8.89 6.89 -27.47
N PRO A 74 7.72 7.27 -28.03
CA PRO A 74 7.67 8.15 -29.20
C PRO A 74 8.32 9.52 -28.94
N ILE A 75 8.08 10.10 -27.76
CA ILE A 75 8.63 11.40 -27.36
C ILE A 75 10.15 11.30 -27.23
N ALA A 76 10.64 10.23 -26.60
CA ALA A 76 12.07 9.97 -26.44
C ALA A 76 12.75 9.76 -27.80
N MET A 77 12.14 9.01 -28.72
CA MET A 77 12.67 8.81 -30.08
C MET A 77 12.79 10.13 -30.84
N LEU A 78 11.77 11.00 -30.75
CA LEU A 78 11.80 12.34 -31.35
C LEU A 78 12.90 13.22 -30.75
N ARG A 79 13.08 13.20 -29.42
CA ARG A 79 14.17 13.93 -28.74
C ARG A 79 15.55 13.44 -29.21
N CYS A 80 15.79 12.13 -29.15
CA CYS A 80 17.08 11.56 -29.54
C CYS A 80 17.39 11.79 -31.03
N HIS A 81 16.38 11.77 -31.91
CA HIS A 81 16.59 12.09 -33.32
C HIS A 81 17.07 13.53 -33.51
N ARG A 82 16.43 14.50 -32.84
CA ARG A 82 16.81 15.92 -32.92
C ARG A 82 18.21 16.18 -32.39
N GLU A 83 18.57 15.59 -31.26
CA GLU A 83 19.91 15.73 -30.67
C GLU A 83 20.99 15.17 -31.60
N ARG A 84 20.75 14.01 -32.22
CA ARG A 84 21.70 13.42 -33.18
C ARG A 84 21.90 14.27 -34.43
N VAL A 85 20.84 14.87 -34.96
CA VAL A 85 20.93 15.77 -36.13
C VAL A 85 21.66 17.06 -35.79
N ALA A 86 21.42 17.64 -34.61
CA ALA A 86 22.09 18.86 -34.17
C ALA A 86 23.60 18.68 -33.90
N VAL A 87 24.04 17.48 -33.51
CA VAL A 87 25.46 17.16 -33.32
C VAL A 87 26.18 16.89 -34.65
N ALA A 88 25.45 16.54 -35.71
CA ALA A 88 26.01 16.23 -37.02
C ALA A 88 26.04 17.42 -38.01
N ALA A 89 25.47 18.58 -37.63
CA ALA A 89 25.45 19.83 -38.39
C ALA A 89 26.48 20.82 -37.86
#